data_AF-A0AAF0ULV4-F1
#
_entry.id   AF-A0AAF0ULV4-F1
#
_cell.length_a   1.000
_cell.length_b   1.000
_cell.length_c   1.000
_cell.angle_alpha   90.00
_cell.angle_beta   90.00
_cell.angle_gamma   90.00
#
_symmetry.space_group_name_H-M   'P 1'
#
loop_
_entity.id
_entity.type
_entity.pdbx_description
1 polymer ?
#
loop_
_entity_poly.entity_id
_entity_poly.type
_entity_poly.pdbx_seq_one_letter_code
_entity_poly.pdbx_strand_id
1 'polypeptide(L)'
;MVIAIIIFFSGTKRYRYKRSSGSPIVQIFQVILAATRKRKMDVPYDVVMLYKTIVAQGYFVDHDLNPNPWKLCTVTRVEEVKMMARLIPIWATTILFWTTYAQMITFSVEQAATMEPSVGKFKIPAGSLTVFFVSAFLITLIIYGRN
;
A
#
# COMPACT_ATOMS: atom_id res chain seq x y z
N MET A 1 9.66 -8.89 -10.94
CA MET A 1 8.26 -9.19 -11.30
C MET A 1 7.67 -10.38 -10.54
N VAL A 2 8.31 -11.57 -10.54
CA VAL A 2 7.79 -12.76 -9.83
C VAL A 2 7.51 -12.51 -8.33
N ILE A 3 8.43 -11.86 -7.61
CA ILE A 3 8.25 -11.52 -6.19
C ILE A 3 7.05 -10.58 -5.97
N ALA A 4 6.86 -9.59 -6.86
CA ALA A 4 5.72 -8.67 -6.80
C ALA A 4 4.39 -9.42 -7.02
N ILE A 5 4.37 -10.35 -7.97
CA ILE A 5 3.21 -11.20 -8.26
C ILE A 5 2.84 -12.07 -7.04
N ILE A 6 3.83 -12.67 -6.37
CA ILE A 6 3.61 -13.45 -5.14
C ILE A 6 3.03 -12.58 -4.02
N ILE A 7 3.57 -11.38 -3.82
CA ILE A 7 3.08 -10.42 -2.80
C ILE A 7 1.66 -9.96 -3.14
N PHE A 8 1.37 -9.66 -4.41
CA PHE A 8 0.06 -9.27 -4.88
C PHE A 8 -0.99 -10.35 -4.59
N PHE A 9 -0.73 -11.59 -5.01
CA PHE A 9 -1.67 -12.70 -4.81
C PHE A 9 -1.86 -13.05 -3.34
N SER A 10 -0.81 -12.98 -2.52
CA SER A 10 -0.92 -13.18 -1.06
C SER A 10 -1.83 -12.13 -0.39
N GLY A 11 -1.80 -10.88 -0.89
CA GLY A 11 -2.64 -9.79 -0.39
C GLY A 11 -4.12 -9.88 -0.79
N THR A 12 -4.42 -10.37 -1.99
CA THR A 12 -5.78 -10.35 -2.57
C THR A 12 -6.84 -11.09 -1.74
N LYS A 13 -6.53 -12.24 -1.14
CA LYS A 13 -7.50 -13.06 -0.37
C LYS A 13 -7.95 -12.44 0.96
N ARG A 14 -7.30 -11.38 1.45
CA ARG A 14 -7.57 -10.82 2.80
C ARG A 14 -8.26 -9.47 2.80
N TYR A 15 -8.71 -9.01 1.64
CA TYR A 15 -9.42 -7.74 1.51
C TYR A 15 -10.92 -7.93 1.78
N ARG A 16 -11.41 -7.38 2.89
CA ARG A 16 -12.85 -7.24 3.16
C ARG A 16 -13.14 -5.77 3.33
N TYR A 17 -13.87 -5.17 2.41
CA TYR A 17 -14.12 -3.73 2.40
C TYR A 17 -15.06 -3.32 3.54
N LYS A 18 -14.72 -2.24 4.25
CA LYS A 18 -15.52 -1.60 5.29
C LYS A 18 -15.21 -0.10 5.23
N ARG A 19 -16.22 0.77 5.26
CA ARG A 19 -16.03 2.23 5.23
C ARG A 19 -15.30 2.68 6.49
N SER A 20 -14.22 3.45 6.34
CA SER A 20 -13.48 4.07 7.44
C SER A 20 -14.18 5.34 7.92
N SER A 21 -14.34 5.51 9.24
CA SER A 21 -14.99 6.68 9.83
C SER A 21 -13.97 7.79 10.19
N GLY A 22 -13.74 8.75 9.29
CA GLY A 22 -12.87 9.93 9.50
C GLY A 22 -11.57 9.91 8.68
N SER A 23 -10.59 10.75 9.05
CA SER A 23 -9.31 10.86 8.33
C SER A 23 -8.42 9.62 8.57
N PRO A 24 -8.07 8.85 7.53
CA PRO A 24 -7.25 7.63 7.65
C PRO A 24 -5.89 7.84 8.31
N ILE A 25 -5.24 8.96 7.99
CA ILE A 25 -3.88 9.27 8.50
C ILE A 25 -3.91 9.46 10.01
N VAL A 26 -4.89 10.20 10.52
CA VAL A 26 -5.03 10.48 11.95
C VAL A 26 -5.30 9.19 12.73
N GLN A 27 -6.13 8.30 12.19
CA GLN A 27 -6.42 7.01 12.81
C GLN A 27 -5.17 6.11 12.91
N ILE A 28 -4.35 6.05 11.85
CA ILE A 28 -3.10 5.29 11.83
C ILE A 28 -2.16 5.79 12.93
N PHE A 29 -1.91 7.11 12.98
CA PHE A 29 -1.06 7.70 14.01
C PHE A 29 -1.60 7.47 15.42
N GLN A 30 -2.91 7.61 15.63
CA GLN A 30 -3.54 7.37 16.93
C GLN A 30 -3.40 5.92 17.38
N VAL A 31 -3.64 4.93 16.51
CA VAL A 31 -3.47 3.52 16.83
C VAL A 31 -2.02 3.22 17.20
N ILE A 32 -1.06 3.72 16.41
CA ILE A 32 0.37 3.48 16.67
C ILE A 32 0.80 4.10 18.00
N LEU A 33 0.41 5.36 18.27
CA LEU A 33 0.78 6.06 19.50
C LEU A 33 0.11 5.43 20.73
N ALA A 34 -1.18 5.10 20.65
CA ALA A 34 -1.89 4.43 21.73
C ALA A 34 -1.31 3.04 22.01
N ALA A 35 -1.02 2.24 20.97
CA ALA A 35 -0.40 0.92 21.12
C ALA A 35 1.00 1.01 21.72
N THR A 36 1.82 1.97 21.29
CA THR A 36 3.19 2.17 21.80
C THR A 36 3.18 2.58 23.27
N ARG A 37 2.26 3.46 23.68
CA ARG A 37 2.07 3.84 25.08
C ARG A 37 1.58 2.68 25.94
N LYS A 38 0.66 1.86 25.42
CA LYS A 38 0.06 0.73 26.15
C LYS A 38 0.97 -0.52 26.19
N ARG A 39 2.03 -0.57 25.37
CA ARG A 39 3.01 -1.68 25.33
C ARG A 39 3.83 -1.81 26.62
N LYS A 40 3.95 -0.77 27.44
CA LYS A 40 4.72 -0.77 28.69
C LYS A 40 3.90 -1.15 29.94
N MET A 41 2.63 -1.53 29.79
CA MET A 41 1.80 -1.97 30.91
C MET A 41 1.93 -3.47 31.07
N ASP A 42 2.17 -3.94 32.30
CA ASP A 42 2.09 -5.37 32.62
C ASP A 42 0.64 -5.83 32.46
N VAL A 43 0.44 -6.77 31.53
CA VAL A 43 -0.87 -7.37 31.30
C VAL A 43 -1.01 -8.57 32.23
N PRO A 44 -2.01 -8.60 33.13
CA PRO A 44 -2.22 -9.76 33.99
C PRO A 44 -2.54 -10.99 33.12
N TYR A 45 -1.81 -12.08 33.34
CA TYR A 45 -1.93 -13.33 32.56
C TYR A 45 -3.18 -14.14 32.90
N ASP A 46 -3.78 -13.90 34.06
CA ASP A 46 -4.88 -14.70 34.60
C ASP A 46 -6.25 -14.15 34.17
N VAL A 47 -7.10 -15.00 33.58
CA VAL A 47 -8.40 -14.61 33.00
C VAL A 47 -9.35 -14.03 34.05
N VAL A 48 -9.24 -14.50 35.29
CA VAL A 48 -10.03 -14.02 36.43
C VAL A 48 -9.60 -12.61 36.82
N MET A 49 -8.28 -12.36 36.79
CA MET A 49 -7.73 -11.04 37.11
C MET A 49 -8.08 -10.03 36.01
N LEU A 50 -8.01 -10.44 34.74
CA LEU A 50 -8.43 -9.62 33.61
C LEU A 50 -9.92 -9.24 33.68
N TYR A 51 -10.81 -10.20 33.97
CA TYR A 51 -12.23 -9.92 34.15
C TYR A 51 -12.48 -8.94 35.30
N LYS A 52 -11.82 -9.15 36.44
CA LYS A 52 -11.90 -8.24 37.59
C LYS A 52 -11.40 -6.83 37.26
N THR A 53 -10.31 -6.70 36.50
CA THR A 53 -9.80 -5.39 36.05
C THR A 53 -10.75 -4.71 35.07
N ILE A 54 -11.32 -5.44 34.10
CA ILE A 54 -12.29 -4.87 33.14
C ILE A 54 -13.57 -4.43 33.86
N VAL A 55 -14.06 -5.22 34.82
CA VAL A 55 -15.24 -4.85 35.61
C VAL A 55 -14.93 -3.65 36.51
N ALA A 56 -13.82 -3.67 37.24
CA ALA A 56 -13.40 -2.55 38.08
C ALA A 56 -13.16 -1.26 37.26
N GLN A 57 -12.57 -1.40 36.07
CA GLN A 57 -12.34 -0.30 35.15
C GLN A 57 -13.64 0.17 34.49
N GLY A 58 -14.59 -0.72 34.18
CA GLY A 58 -15.92 -0.36 33.70
C GLY A 58 -16.71 0.46 34.73
N TYR A 59 -16.60 0.10 36.01
CA TYR A 59 -17.19 0.85 37.12
C TYR A 59 -16.50 2.20 37.37
N PHE A 60 -15.19 2.32 37.08
CA PHE A 60 -14.43 3.56 37.20
C PHE A 60 -14.60 4.51 36.00
N VAL A 61 -14.81 3.97 34.79
CA VAL A 61 -14.81 4.71 33.52
C VAL A 61 -16.13 5.46 33.27
N ASP A 62 -17.21 5.13 33.97
CA ASP A 62 -18.46 5.92 33.91
C ASP A 62 -18.28 7.39 34.33
N HIS A 63 -17.17 7.74 34.98
CA HIS A 63 -16.89 9.11 35.44
C HIS A 63 -16.09 9.99 34.46
N ASP A 64 -15.62 9.46 33.32
CA ASP A 64 -14.88 10.21 32.29
C ASP A 64 -15.71 10.29 30.98
N LEU A 65 -16.65 11.24 30.92
CA LEU A 65 -17.55 11.47 29.78
C LEU A 65 -16.85 11.88 28.46
N ASN A 66 -15.53 12.03 28.45
CA ASN A 66 -14.72 12.32 27.26
C ASN A 66 -13.42 11.51 27.26
N PRO A 67 -13.46 10.21 26.90
CA PRO A 67 -12.27 9.39 26.79
C PRO A 67 -11.32 9.99 25.75
N ASN A 68 -10.12 10.37 26.16
CA ASN A 68 -9.13 10.97 25.26
C ASN A 68 -8.75 9.95 24.15
N PRO A 69 -9.04 10.23 22.87
CA PRO A 69 -8.83 9.30 21.76
C PRO A 69 -7.34 9.00 21.48
N TRP A 70 -6.42 9.74 22.10
CA TRP A 70 -4.97 9.54 22.03
C TRP A 70 -4.41 8.68 23.17
N LYS A 71 -5.23 8.35 24.18
CA LYS A 71 -4.86 7.46 25.29
C LYS A 71 -5.45 6.06 25.11
N LEU A 72 -6.72 5.97 24.69
CA LEU A 72 -7.40 4.70 24.40
C LEU A 72 -7.89 4.68 22.95
N CYS A 73 -7.55 3.62 22.22
CA CYS A 73 -7.98 3.40 20.86
C CYS A 73 -9.09 2.33 20.84
N THR A 74 -10.23 2.60 20.19
CA THR A 74 -11.31 1.63 20.08
C THR A 74 -10.92 0.48 19.14
N VAL A 75 -11.47 -0.72 19.37
CA VAL A 75 -11.18 -1.92 18.58
C VAL A 75 -11.52 -1.70 17.10
N THR A 76 -12.60 -0.98 16.81
CA THR A 76 -13.00 -0.59 15.45
C THR A 76 -11.91 0.20 14.72
N ARG A 77 -11.23 1.13 15.41
CA ARG A 77 -10.16 1.95 14.79
C ARG A 77 -8.92 1.09 14.48
N VAL A 78 -8.61 0.13 15.34
CA VAL A 78 -7.51 -0.83 15.10
C VAL A 78 -7.84 -1.74 13.90
N GLU A 79 -9.09 -2.17 13.76
CA GLU A 79 -9.53 -2.95 12.60
C GLU A 79 -9.42 -2.14 11.29
N GLU A 80 -9.84 -0.87 11.30
CA GLU A 80 -9.72 0.03 10.15
C GLU A 80 -8.25 0.20 9.73
N VAL A 81 -7.35 0.47 10.68
CA VAL A 81 -5.91 0.60 10.40
C VAL A 81 -5.30 -0.71 9.92
N LYS A 82 -5.73 -1.84 10.48
CA LYS A 82 -5.29 -3.18 10.01
C LYS A 82 -5.72 -3.43 8.56
N MET A 83 -6.89 -2.93 8.16
CA MET A 83 -7.35 -3.01 6.77
C MET A 83 -6.55 -2.08 5.86
N MET A 84 -6.20 -0.88 6.31
CA MET A 84 -5.32 0.04 5.56
C MET A 84 -3.91 -0.52 5.40
N ALA A 85 -3.35 -1.14 6.44
CA ALA A 85 -2.06 -1.82 6.36
C ALA A 85 -2.07 -2.97 5.33
N ARG A 86 -3.22 -3.60 5.10
CA ARG A 86 -3.39 -4.62 4.05
C ARG A 86 -3.45 -4.06 2.62
N LEU A 87 -3.54 -2.74 2.43
CA LEU A 87 -3.43 -2.07 1.13
C LEU A 87 -1.97 -1.78 0.74
N ILE A 88 -1.04 -1.79 1.70
CA ILE A 88 0.40 -1.58 1.47
C ILE A 88 0.98 -2.53 0.40
N PRO A 89 0.65 -3.84 0.37
CA PRO A 89 1.14 -4.75 -0.65
C PRO A 89 0.73 -4.34 -2.08
N ILE A 90 -0.53 -3.91 -2.26
CA ILE A 90 -1.05 -3.47 -3.55
C ILE A 90 -0.34 -2.20 -3.99
N TRP A 91 -0.19 -1.24 -3.07
CA TRP A 91 0.57 -0.02 -3.32
C TRP A 91 2.04 -0.29 -3.69
N ALA A 92 2.71 -1.19 -2.95
CA ALA A 92 4.09 -1.59 -3.23
C ALA A 92 4.23 -2.25 -4.62
N THR A 93 3.28 -3.10 -5.01
CA THR A 93 3.31 -3.74 -6.34
C THR A 93 3.15 -2.72 -7.47
N THR A 94 2.37 -1.66 -7.24
CA THR A 94 2.21 -0.55 -8.19
C THR A 94 3.52 0.20 -8.39
N ILE A 95 4.26 0.48 -7.32
CA ILE A 95 5.59 1.11 -7.41
C ILE A 95 6.54 0.23 -8.22
N LEU A 96 6.58 -1.07 -7.94
CA LEU A 96 7.45 -2.00 -8.65
C LEU A 96 7.14 -2.03 -10.15
N PHE A 97 5.86 -2.04 -10.53
CA PHE A 97 5.45 -1.92 -11.92
C PHE A 97 6.00 -0.65 -12.58
N TRP A 98 5.81 0.52 -11.94
CA TRP A 98 6.32 1.80 -12.45
C TRP A 98 7.84 1.83 -12.56
N THR A 99 8.57 1.24 -11.61
CA THR A 99 10.03 1.18 -11.68
C THR A 99 10.52 0.32 -12.84
N THR A 100 9.94 -0.86 -13.06
CA THR A 100 10.30 -1.72 -14.20
C THR A 100 9.92 -1.08 -15.52
N TYR A 101 8.78 -0.37 -15.59
CA TYR A 101 8.41 0.41 -16.76
C TYR A 101 9.45 1.50 -17.09
N ALA A 102 9.86 2.28 -16.08
CA ALA A 102 10.90 3.30 -16.25
C ALA A 102 12.24 2.67 -16.69
N GLN A 103 12.65 1.57 -16.05
CA GLN A 103 13.87 0.85 -16.41
C GLN A 103 13.82 0.32 -17.84
N MET A 104 12.69 -0.25 -18.27
CA MET A 104 12.51 -0.72 -19.64
C MET A 104 12.74 0.40 -20.65
N ILE A 105 12.20 1.60 -20.39
CA ILE A 105 12.42 2.78 -21.25
C ILE A 105 13.90 3.16 -21.29
N THR A 106 14.55 3.31 -20.12
CA THR A 106 15.96 3.73 -20.04
C THR A 106 16.91 2.72 -20.69
N PHE A 107 16.78 1.42 -20.36
CA PHE A 107 17.63 0.38 -20.95
C PHE A 107 17.44 0.26 -22.45
N SER A 108 16.21 0.48 -22.96
CA SER A 108 15.97 0.45 -24.41
C SER A 108 16.75 1.56 -25.11
N VAL A 109 16.76 2.77 -24.56
CA VAL A 109 17.54 3.89 -25.12
C VAL A 109 19.04 3.61 -25.10
N GLU A 110 19.57 3.07 -23.99
CA GLU A 110 20.99 2.70 -23.89
C GLU A 110 21.38 1.58 -24.87
N GLN A 111 20.51 0.59 -25.06
CA GLN A 111 20.72 -0.45 -26.06
C GLN A 111 20.73 0.14 -27.48
N ALA A 112 19.81 1.05 -27.82
CA ALA A 112 19.85 1.73 -29.12
C ALA A 112 21.07 2.65 -29.30
N ALA A 113 21.63 3.19 -28.21
CA ALA A 113 22.82 4.02 -28.29
C ALA A 113 24.10 3.21 -28.61
N THR A 114 24.12 1.92 -28.24
CA THR A 114 25.24 1.01 -28.52
C THR A 114 25.08 0.25 -29.84
N MET A 115 23.86 0.14 -30.37
CA MET A 115 23.58 -0.41 -31.70
C MET A 115 24.00 0.57 -32.80
N GLU A 116 24.34 0.06 -33.99
CA GLU A 116 24.67 0.91 -35.13
C GLU A 116 23.42 1.71 -35.56
N PRO A 117 23.39 3.04 -35.41
CA PRO A 117 22.19 3.83 -35.62
C PRO A 117 22.05 4.33 -37.06
N SER A 118 22.76 3.71 -38.01
CA SER A 118 22.83 4.16 -39.40
C SER A 118 21.80 3.39 -40.26
N VAL A 119 20.94 4.13 -40.95
CA VAL A 119 20.06 3.57 -41.99
C VAL A 119 20.37 4.35 -43.27
N GLY A 120 21.27 3.81 -44.08
CA GLY A 120 21.81 4.51 -45.25
C GLY A 120 22.57 5.79 -44.84
N LYS A 121 22.11 6.95 -45.32
CA LYS A 121 22.71 8.26 -44.99
C LYS A 121 22.12 8.90 -43.72
N PHE A 122 21.06 8.32 -43.13
CA PHE A 122 20.33 8.89 -42.00
C PHE A 122 20.76 8.24 -40.67
N LYS A 123 21.01 9.06 -39.64
CA LYS A 123 21.40 8.59 -38.31
C LYS A 123 20.23 8.77 -37.35
N ILE A 124 19.70 7.67 -36.81
CA ILE A 124 18.54 7.67 -35.93
C ILE A 124 19.00 7.91 -34.48
N PRO A 125 18.49 8.93 -33.77
CA PRO A 125 18.85 9.15 -32.37
C PRO A 125 18.22 8.09 -31.47
N ALA A 126 18.99 7.53 -30.53
CA ALA A 126 18.55 6.44 -29.65
C ALA A 126 17.29 6.76 -28.82
N GLY A 127 17.10 8.03 -28.43
CA GLY A 127 15.91 8.48 -27.69
C GLY A 127 14.59 8.35 -28.46
N SER A 128 14.64 8.22 -29.79
CA SER A 128 13.44 8.05 -30.64
C SER A 128 12.76 6.68 -30.48
N LEU A 129 13.40 5.69 -29.85
CA LEU A 129 12.80 4.37 -29.58
C LEU A 129 11.49 4.45 -28.78
N THR A 130 11.33 5.46 -27.93
CA THR A 130 10.11 5.64 -27.13
C THR A 130 8.89 5.90 -28.01
N VAL A 131 9.07 6.57 -29.15
CA VAL A 131 8.02 6.85 -30.13
C VAL A 131 7.50 5.56 -30.76
N PHE A 132 8.39 4.59 -31.01
CA PHE A 132 8.01 3.28 -31.53
C PHE A 132 7.14 2.50 -30.54
N PHE A 133 7.47 2.54 -29.24
CA PHE A 133 6.63 1.89 -28.23
C PHE A 133 5.24 2.53 -28.17
N VAL A 134 5.16 3.86 -28.18
CA VAL A 134 3.88 4.60 -28.17
C VAL A 134 3.05 4.29 -29.42
N SER A 135 3.67 4.24 -30.60
CA SER A 135 2.96 3.92 -31.84
C SER A 135 2.44 2.49 -31.87
N ALA A 136 3.22 1.51 -31.39
CA ALA A 136 2.78 0.13 -31.27
C ALA A 136 1.57 -0.03 -30.32
N PHE A 137 1.57 0.68 -29.19
CA PHE A 137 0.42 0.73 -28.28
C PHE A 137 -0.80 1.35 -28.97
N LEU A 138 -0.65 2.48 -29.67
CA LEU A 138 -1.74 3.13 -30.40
C LEU A 138 -2.33 2.21 -31.49
N ILE A 139 -1.49 1.54 -32.27
CA ILE A 139 -1.92 0.58 -33.29
C ILE A 139 -2.70 -0.58 -32.64
N THR A 140 -2.20 -1.13 -31.54
CA THR A 140 -2.87 -2.20 -30.81
C THR A 140 -4.23 -1.75 -30.27
N LEU A 141 -4.32 -0.53 -29.71
CA LEU A 141 -5.58 0.04 -29.24
C LEU A 141 -6.58 0.28 -30.39
N ILE A 142 -6.10 0.76 -31.53
CA ILE A 142 -6.93 0.94 -32.74
C ILE A 142 -7.47 -0.41 -33.23
N ILE A 143 -6.64 -1.45 -33.26
CA ILE A 143 -7.04 -2.81 -33.67
C ILE A 143 -8.02 -3.41 -32.65
N TYR A 144 -7.74 -3.26 -31.36
CA TYR A 144 -8.61 -3.77 -30.30
C TYR A 144 -9.97 -3.06 -30.27
N GLY A 145 -9.99 -1.73 -30.38
CA GLY A 145 -11.24 -0.96 -30.41
C GLY A 145 -12.06 -1.11 -31.69
N ARG A 146 -11.52 -1.79 -32.71
CA ARG A 146 -12.21 -2.11 -33.97
C ARG A 146 -12.86 -3.51 -33.95
N ASN A 147 -12.52 -4.35 -32.98
CA ASN A 147 -13.12 -5.66 -32.70
C ASN A 147 -14.12 -5.57 -31.55
#